data_AF-A0ABD0NSB7-F1
#
_entry.id   AF-A0ABD0NSB7-F1
#
_cell.length_a   1.000
_cell.length_b   1.000
_cell.length_c   1.000
_cell.angle_alpha   90.00
_cell.angle_beta   90.00
_cell.angle_gamma   90.00
#
_symmetry.space_group_name_H-M   'P 1'
#
loop_
_entity.id
_entity.type
_entity.pdbx_description
1 polymer ?
#
loop_
_entity_poly.entity_id
_entity_poly.type
_entity_poly.pdbx_seq_one_letter_code
_entity_poly.pdbx_strand_id
1 'polypeptide(L)'
;HSIPDVFIWMISNNKRIAYARIPSKDILFSIVDEEMGKDCGKVKAVFLRLPGKKGFGPAGWTVQAKLEMYLWLGLNKQRKDFLCGLPSGFEENKATKGTGLQAVPPISLVYN
;
A
#
# COMPACT_ATOMS: atom_id res chain seq x y z
N HIS A 1 16.16 0.27 16.53
CA HIS A 1 15.87 0.56 15.11
C HIS A 1 14.38 0.35 14.85
N SER A 2 13.71 1.23 14.11
CA SER A 2 12.27 1.14 13.78
C SER A 2 12.03 0.63 12.36
N ILE A 3 10.85 0.07 12.09
CA ILE A 3 10.42 -0.35 10.74
C ILE A 3 10.25 0.91 9.87
N PRO A 4 10.81 0.95 8.63
CA PRO A 4 10.71 2.11 7.76
C PRO A 4 9.31 2.27 7.20
N ASP A 5 8.91 3.52 6.97
CA ASP A 5 7.64 3.85 6.34
C ASP A 5 7.66 3.64 4.83
N VAL A 6 6.48 3.45 4.24
CA VAL A 6 6.31 3.31 2.80
C VAL A 6 6.08 4.68 2.17
N PHE A 7 6.78 4.97 1.07
CA PHE A 7 6.58 6.17 0.27
C PHE A 7 6.07 5.82 -1.11
N ILE A 8 4.98 6.44 -1.52
CA ILE A 8 4.42 6.34 -2.86
C ILE A 8 4.71 7.64 -3.59
N TRP A 9 5.34 7.54 -4.75
CA TRP A 9 5.71 8.69 -5.57
C TRP A 9 4.93 8.68 -6.89
N MET A 10 4.38 9.83 -7.26
CA MET A 10 3.94 10.11 -8.62
C MET A 10 5.12 10.66 -9.42
N ILE A 11 5.42 10.03 -10.55
CA ILE A 11 6.54 10.39 -11.43
C ILE A 11 5.98 10.85 -12.78
N SER A 12 6.45 12.00 -13.25
CA SER A 12 6.17 12.53 -14.59
C SER A 12 7.44 13.14 -15.15
N ASN A 13 7.80 12.79 -16.40
CA ASN A 13 9.04 13.23 -17.05
C ASN A 13 10.29 13.01 -16.17
N ASN A 14 10.42 11.80 -15.60
CA ASN A 14 11.47 11.42 -14.64
C ASN A 14 11.59 12.29 -13.38
N LYS A 15 10.58 13.13 -13.08
CA LYS A 15 10.53 13.97 -11.88
C LYS A 15 9.47 13.47 -10.92
N ARG A 16 9.80 13.47 -9.62
CA ARG A 16 8.88 13.22 -8.51
C ARG A 16 8.00 14.46 -8.30
N ILE A 17 6.72 14.35 -8.62
CA ILE A 17 5.80 15.50 -8.63
C ILE A 17 4.82 15.52 -7.45
N ALA A 18 4.49 14.37 -6.89
CA ALA A 18 3.65 14.25 -5.70
C ALA A 18 3.97 12.97 -4.93
N TYR A 19 3.60 12.90 -3.65
CA TYR A 19 3.85 11.73 -2.82
C TYR A 19 2.84 11.53 -1.70
N ALA A 20 2.82 10.32 -1.16
CA ALA A 20 2.25 10.01 0.14
C ALA A 20 3.24 9.19 0.96
N ARG A 21 3.24 9.44 2.27
CA ARG A 21 3.96 8.64 3.27
C ARG A 21 2.93 7.82 4.04
N ILE A 22 3.12 6.51 4.09
CA ILE A 22 2.30 5.59 4.88
C ILE A 22 3.16 5.09 6.04
N PRO A 23 2.81 5.45 7.29
CA PRO A 23 3.50 4.93 8.46
C PRO A 23 3.44 3.41 8.51
N SER A 24 4.56 2.74 8.71
CA SER A 24 4.63 1.26 8.77
C SER A 24 3.68 0.69 9.83
N LYS A 25 3.60 1.34 10.99
CA LYS A 25 2.69 0.99 12.09
C LYS A 25 1.21 1.01 11.71
N ASP A 26 0.81 1.77 10.68
CA ASP A 26 -0.60 1.88 10.29
C ASP A 26 -1.02 0.70 9.40
N ILE A 27 -0.05 0.01 8.77
CA ILE A 27 -0.27 -1.11 7.84
C ILE A 27 0.32 -2.43 8.35
N LEU A 28 0.89 -2.45 9.55
CA LEU A 28 1.50 -3.62 10.16
C LEU A 28 0.44 -4.67 10.51
N PHE A 29 0.68 -5.91 10.13
CA PHE A 29 -0.19 -7.03 10.47
C PHE A 29 0.20 -7.66 11.82
N SER A 30 -0.79 -7.89 12.67
CA SER A 30 -0.70 -8.78 13.83
C SER A 30 -1.94 -9.69 13.84
N ILE A 31 -1.82 -10.84 14.48
CA ILE A 31 -2.97 -11.71 14.78
C ILE A 31 -3.75 -11.22 16.01
N VAL A 32 -3.15 -10.30 16.77
CA VAL A 32 -3.76 -9.63 17.92
C VAL A 32 -4.28 -8.29 17.41
N ASP A 33 -5.60 -8.08 17.46
CA ASP A 33 -6.25 -6.92 16.85
C ASP A 33 -5.74 -5.59 17.44
N GLU A 34 -5.42 -5.56 18.74
CA GLU A 34 -4.88 -4.37 19.42
C GLU A 34 -3.47 -3.98 18.96
N GLU A 35 -2.73 -4.93 18.38
CA GLU A 35 -1.39 -4.72 17.82
C GLU A 35 -1.43 -4.48 16.31
N MET A 36 -2.58 -4.69 15.67
CA MET A 36 -2.75 -4.52 14.23
C MET A 36 -2.78 -3.05 13.86
N GLY A 37 -2.08 -2.71 12.78
CA GLY A 37 -2.15 -1.39 12.18
C GLY A 37 -3.57 -1.06 11.77
N LYS A 38 -4.05 0.12 12.17
CA LYS A 38 -5.44 0.58 11.94
C LYS A 38 -5.93 0.48 10.49
N ASP A 39 -5.04 0.60 9.51
CA ASP A 39 -5.30 0.60 8.08
C ASP A 39 -4.77 -0.69 7.40
N CYS A 40 -4.21 -1.64 8.17
CA CYS A 40 -3.70 -2.92 7.66
C CYS A 40 -4.84 -3.74 7.05
N GLY A 41 -4.62 -4.24 5.83
CA GLY A 41 -5.57 -5.10 5.15
C GLY A 41 -6.90 -4.41 4.84
N LYS A 42 -6.90 -3.10 4.59
CA LYS A 42 -8.10 -2.34 4.23
C LYS A 42 -7.85 -1.52 2.98
N VAL A 43 -8.90 -1.32 2.17
CA VAL A 43 -8.87 -0.34 1.09
C VAL A 43 -8.95 1.06 1.70
N LYS A 44 -7.92 1.87 1.45
CA LYS A 44 -7.81 3.22 1.96
C LYS A 44 -7.59 4.22 0.83
N ALA A 45 -8.32 5.34 0.90
CA ALA A 45 -8.03 6.50 0.08
C ALA A 45 -6.74 7.18 0.58
N VAL A 46 -5.75 7.29 -0.30
CA VAL A 46 -4.48 7.98 -0.08
C VAL A 46 -4.43 9.19 -0.99
N PHE A 47 -4.20 10.36 -0.42
CA PHE A 47 -4.13 11.62 -1.16
C PHE A 47 -2.68 12.05 -1.33
N LEU A 48 -2.23 12.20 -2.57
CA LEU A 48 -0.88 12.64 -2.88
C LEU A 48 -0.73 14.15 -2.70
N ARG A 49 0.38 14.56 -2.10
CA ARG A 49 0.73 15.97 -1.81
C ARG A 49 2.00 16.37 -2.55
N LEU A 50 2.17 17.68 -2.75
CA LEU A 50 3.39 18.23 -3.34
C LEU A 50 4.61 18.01 -2.43
N PRO A 51 5.79 17.67 -2.99
CA PRO A 51 7.01 17.53 -2.21
C PRO A 51 7.64 18.89 -1.81
N GLY A 52 8.45 18.86 -0.74
CA GLY A 52 9.24 20.00 -0.28
C GLY A 52 8.42 21.17 0.25
N LYS A 53 8.97 22.39 0.20
CA LYS A 53 8.31 23.61 0.71
C LYS A 53 6.95 23.91 0.07
N LYS A 54 6.71 23.39 -1.15
CA LYS A 54 5.42 23.51 -1.86
C LYS A 54 4.29 22.73 -1.21
N GLY A 55 4.62 21.73 -0.40
CA GLY A 55 3.67 20.98 0.43
C GLY A 55 3.27 21.69 1.72
N PHE A 56 3.88 22.84 2.06
CA PHE A 56 3.54 23.61 3.25
C PHE A 56 2.59 24.78 2.89
N GLY A 57 1.60 25.04 3.74
CA GLY A 57 0.61 26.11 3.53
C GLY A 57 -0.53 25.75 2.56
N PRO A 58 -1.37 26.72 2.19
CA PRO A 58 -2.62 26.47 1.43
C PRO A 58 -2.41 25.78 0.08
N ALA A 59 -1.31 26.07 -0.61
CA ALA A 59 -0.94 25.40 -1.86
C ALA A 59 -0.60 23.91 -1.65
N GLY A 60 -0.06 23.54 -0.48
CA GLY A 60 0.24 22.16 -0.10
C GLY A 60 -0.97 21.33 0.31
N TRP A 61 -2.12 21.97 0.52
CA TRP A 61 -3.40 21.29 0.73
C TRP A 61 -4.06 20.87 -0.58
N THR A 62 -3.54 21.32 -1.72
CA THR A 62 -4.03 20.86 -3.02
C THR A 62 -3.72 19.38 -3.19
N VAL A 63 -4.78 18.58 -3.20
CA VAL A 63 -4.71 17.16 -3.55
C VAL A 63 -4.28 17.06 -5.01
N GLN A 64 -3.12 16.44 -5.25
CA GLN A 64 -2.62 16.23 -6.60
C GLN A 64 -3.29 15.01 -7.26
N ALA A 65 -3.56 13.99 -6.45
CA ALA A 65 -4.26 12.78 -6.87
C ALA A 65 -4.87 12.07 -5.65
N LYS A 66 -5.96 11.32 -5.89
CA LYS A 66 -6.52 10.36 -4.95
C LYS A 66 -6.20 8.95 -5.48
N LEU A 67 -5.60 8.12 -4.63
CA LEU A 67 -5.39 6.69 -4.88
C LEU A 67 -6.30 5.90 -3.94
N GLU A 68 -6.88 4.79 -4.41
CA GLU A 68 -7.52 3.80 -3.55
C GLU A 68 -6.62 2.58 -3.50
N MET A 69 -6.17 2.22 -2.30
CA MET A 69 -5.09 1.29 -2.12
C MET A 69 -5.37 0.30 -1.01
N TYR A 70 -5.05 -0.96 -1.26
CA TYR A 70 -4.98 -2.00 -0.26
C TYR A 70 -3.52 -2.21 0.13
N LEU A 71 -3.21 -2.09 1.43
CA LEU A 71 -1.85 -2.26 1.94
C LEU A 71 -1.83 -3.24 3.11
N TRP A 72 -0.82 -4.11 3.13
CA TRP A 72 -0.62 -5.10 4.18
C TRP A 72 0.89 -5.29 4.37
N LEU A 73 1.36 -5.22 5.62
CA LEU A 73 2.76 -5.41 5.98
C LEU A 73 2.86 -6.46 7.09
N GLY A 74 3.18 -7.70 6.74
CA GLY A 74 3.36 -8.77 7.71
C GLY A 74 4.49 -9.73 7.33
N LEU A 75 4.74 -10.71 8.18
CA LEU A 75 5.77 -11.71 7.95
C LEU A 75 5.33 -12.75 6.92
N ASN A 76 6.27 -13.37 6.22
CA ASN A 76 5.96 -14.44 5.25
C ASN A 76 5.12 -15.59 5.85
N LYS A 77 5.31 -15.91 7.13
CA LYS A 77 4.51 -16.94 7.84
C LYS A 77 3.02 -16.59 7.99
N GLN A 78 2.66 -15.31 7.83
CA GLN A 78 1.30 -14.76 7.91
C GLN A 78 0.67 -14.50 6.54
N ARG A 79 1.30 -14.99 5.45
CA ARG A 79 0.83 -14.71 4.08
C ARG A 79 -0.59 -15.22 3.76
N LYS A 80 -1.14 -16.14 4.55
CA LYS A 80 -2.51 -16.62 4.30
C LYS A 80 -3.54 -15.53 4.56
N ASP A 81 -3.16 -14.49 5.32
CA ASP A 81 -4.07 -13.46 5.81
C ASP A 81 -4.08 -12.20 4.92
N PHE A 82 -3.13 -12.03 3.98
CA PHE A 82 -3.00 -10.77 3.23
C PHE A 82 -4.13 -10.53 2.22
N LEU A 83 -4.92 -11.53 1.84
CA LEU A 83 -6.07 -11.35 0.92
C LEU A 83 -7.40 -11.14 1.66
N CYS A 84 -7.46 -11.41 2.98
CA CYS A 84 -8.73 -11.48 3.72
C CYS A 84 -9.50 -10.15 3.78
N GLY A 85 -8.83 -9.02 3.61
CA GLY A 85 -9.46 -7.70 3.66
C GLY A 85 -9.75 -7.07 2.29
N LEU A 86 -9.51 -7.80 1.20
CA LEU A 86 -9.82 -7.30 -0.14
C LEU A 86 -11.34 -7.24 -0.36
N PRO A 87 -11.83 -6.31 -1.20
CA PRO A 87 -13.23 -6.31 -1.62
C PRO A 87 -13.62 -7.63 -2.30
N SER A 88 -14.88 -8.03 -2.16
CA SER A 88 -15.44 -9.19 -2.86
C SER A 88 -15.23 -9.07 -4.37
N GLY A 89 -14.82 -10.19 -5.00
CA GLY A 89 -14.55 -10.27 -6.45
C GLY A 89 -13.06 -10.15 -6.81
N PHE A 90 -12.20 -9.67 -5.89
CA PHE A 90 -10.75 -9.70 -6.12
C PHE A 90 -10.14 -11.07 -5.83
N GLU A 91 -9.49 -11.66 -6.83
CA GLU A 91 -8.78 -12.94 -6.73
C GLU A 91 -7.32 -12.83 -7.22
N GLU A 92 -6.47 -13.70 -6.70
CA GLU A 92 -5.07 -13.81 -7.16
C GLU A 92 -5.00 -14.37 -8.58
N ASN A 93 -4.28 -13.68 -9.48
CA ASN A 93 -4.02 -14.20 -10.81
C ASN A 93 -2.96 -15.33 -10.76
N LYS A 94 -3.41 -16.57 -10.89
CA LYS A 94 -2.55 -17.78 -10.83
C LYS A 94 -1.75 -18.05 -12.12
N ALA A 95 -1.82 -17.18 -13.15
CA ALA A 95 -1.34 -17.48 -14.50
C ALA A 95 0.19 -17.45 -14.70
N THR A 96 0.99 -17.00 -13.73
CA THR A 96 2.47 -17.03 -13.84
C THR A 96 3.08 -18.16 -13.00
N LYS A 97 2.91 -19.41 -13.46
CA LYS A 97 3.73 -20.54 -12.98
C LYS A 97 5.04 -20.61 -13.78
N GLY A 98 5.92 -19.64 -13.58
CA GLY A 98 7.33 -19.79 -13.93
C GLY A 98 8.02 -20.71 -12.92
N THR A 99 8.90 -21.58 -13.38
CA THR A 99 9.66 -22.52 -12.55
C THR A 99 10.50 -21.78 -11.50
N GLY A 100 10.13 -21.89 -10.23
CA GLY A 100 10.98 -21.49 -9.10
C GLY A 100 10.39 -20.35 -8.27
N LEU A 101 9.92 -20.71 -7.07
CA LEU A 101 9.42 -19.85 -5.99
C LEU A 101 8.12 -19.11 -6.33
N GLN A 102 7.06 -19.37 -5.54
CA GLN A 102 5.86 -18.53 -5.57
C GLN A 102 6.29 -17.08 -5.30
N ALA A 103 6.23 -16.22 -6.31
CA ALA A 103 6.46 -14.79 -6.16
C ALA A 103 5.28 -14.23 -5.33
N VAL A 104 5.56 -13.91 -4.08
CA VAL A 104 4.60 -13.32 -3.14
C VAL A 104 5.14 -11.95 -2.73
N PRO A 105 4.31 -10.90 -2.73
CA PRO A 105 2.87 -10.87 -3.06
C PRO A 105 2.57 -11.09 -4.56
N PRO A 106 1.31 -11.43 -4.92
CA PRO A 106 0.91 -11.65 -6.30
C PRO A 106 1.20 -10.43 -7.18
N ILE A 107 1.63 -10.69 -8.42
CA ILE A 107 1.97 -9.65 -9.40
C ILE A 107 0.73 -8.84 -9.81
N SER A 108 -0.44 -9.48 -9.85
CA SER A 108 -1.71 -8.82 -10.14
C SER A 108 -2.90 -9.53 -9.47
N LEU A 109 -3.95 -8.76 -9.22
CA LEU A 109 -5.27 -9.26 -8.83
C LEU A 109 -6.23 -9.08 -10.00
N VAL A 110 -7.16 -10.02 -10.15
CA VAL A 110 -8.25 -9.94 -11.14
C VAL A 110 -9.54 -9.63 -10.38
N TYR A 111 -10.39 -8.79 -10.96
CA TYR A 111 -11.74 -8.55 -10.47
C TYR A 111 -12.72 -9.31 -11.37
N ASN A 112 -13.42 -10.30 -10.80
CA ASN A 112 -14.43 -11.10 -11.48
C ASN A 112 -15.85 -10.71 -11.06
#